data_AF-A0A957ETT9-F1
#
_entry.id   AF-A0A957ETT9-F1
#
_cell.length_a   1.000
_cell.length_b   1.000
_cell.length_c   1.000
_cell.angle_alpha   90.00
_cell.angle_beta   90.00
_cell.angle_gamma   90.00
#
_symmetry.space_group_name_H-M   'P 1'
#
loop_
_entity.id
_entity.type
_entity.pdbx_description
1 polymer ?
#
loop_
_entity_poly.entity_id
_entity_poly.type
_entity_poly.pdbx_seq_one_letter_code
_entity_poly.pdbx_strand_id
1 'polypeptide(L)'
;PYAPQQFFFFFFMRVQGAALVGYLTAVDGEVLVMLHPYYALLAGKEPGVHVQSLWHGRQRGQQPLPPDLVSRIQQQQYAVIISDQSLYFETEPALLALLEQYYQPEPLDPTLSPPTLSGLVTRPLLIYKPKPPS
;
A
#
# COMPACT_ATOMS: atom_id res chain seq x y z
N PRO A 1 -10.49 -36.22 11.51
CA PRO A 1 -11.04 -35.11 12.34
C PRO A 1 -10.58 -33.76 11.75
N TYR A 2 -11.50 -33.03 11.11
CA TYR A 2 -11.24 -31.69 10.60
C TYR A 2 -10.92 -30.76 11.78
N ALA A 3 -9.73 -30.16 11.78
CA ALA A 3 -9.32 -29.27 12.84
C ALA A 3 -10.03 -27.91 12.72
N PRO A 4 -10.71 -27.40 13.77
CA PRO A 4 -11.42 -26.11 13.76
C PRO A 4 -10.48 -24.88 13.67
N GLN A 5 -9.16 -25.08 13.62
CA GLN A 5 -8.16 -24.01 13.56
C GLN A 5 -8.25 -23.18 12.27
N GLN A 6 -8.67 -23.78 11.14
CA GLN A 6 -8.81 -23.05 9.87
C GLN A 6 -9.90 -21.96 9.95
N PHE A 7 -11.00 -22.21 10.65
CA PHE A 7 -12.14 -21.28 10.71
C PHE A 7 -11.81 -20.00 11.50
N PHE A 8 -11.07 -20.14 12.60
CA PHE A 8 -10.59 -19.01 13.41
C PHE A 8 -9.60 -18.12 12.64
N PHE A 9 -8.71 -18.75 11.85
CA PHE A 9 -7.77 -18.03 11.01
C PHE A 9 -8.52 -17.17 9.98
N PHE A 10 -9.51 -17.72 9.28
CA PHE A 10 -10.33 -16.96 8.32
C PHE A 10 -11.10 -15.78 8.92
N PHE A 11 -11.55 -15.89 10.17
CA PHE A 11 -12.23 -14.80 10.85
C PHE A 11 -11.27 -13.66 11.22
N PHE A 12 -10.16 -13.98 11.89
CA PHE A 12 -9.15 -12.99 12.29
C PHE A 12 -8.62 -12.20 11.08
N MET A 13 -8.39 -12.92 10.00
CA MET A 13 -7.95 -12.37 8.73
C MET A 13 -8.94 -11.41 8.07
N ARG A 14 -10.24 -11.74 8.08
CA ARG A 14 -11.30 -10.83 7.60
C ARG A 14 -11.40 -9.57 8.44
N VAL A 15 -11.20 -9.68 9.75
CA VAL A 15 -11.24 -8.54 10.68
C VAL A 15 -10.10 -7.57 10.39
N GLN A 16 -8.87 -8.04 10.17
CA GLN A 16 -7.74 -7.16 9.83
C GLN A 16 -7.89 -6.48 8.47
N GLY A 17 -8.40 -7.21 7.46
CA GLY A 17 -8.74 -6.60 6.17
C GLY A 17 -9.81 -5.52 6.29
N ALA A 18 -10.86 -5.77 7.09
CA ALA A 18 -11.90 -4.78 7.38
C ALA A 18 -11.36 -3.58 8.17
N ALA A 19 -10.41 -3.80 9.08
CA ALA A 19 -9.76 -2.74 9.85
C ALA A 19 -8.91 -1.83 8.94
N LEU A 20 -8.15 -2.40 8.01
CA LEU A 20 -7.42 -1.61 7.00
C LEU A 20 -8.38 -0.80 6.12
N VAL A 21 -9.48 -1.40 5.65
CA VAL A 21 -10.49 -0.67 4.87
C VAL A 21 -11.12 0.45 5.69
N GLY A 22 -11.46 0.21 6.96
CA GLY A 22 -11.98 1.22 7.86
C GLY A 22 -10.99 2.37 8.09
N TYR A 23 -9.72 2.04 8.30
CA TYR A 23 -8.63 3.02 8.39
C TYR A 23 -8.56 3.88 7.13
N LEU A 24 -8.48 3.26 5.96
CA LEU A 24 -8.41 3.97 4.68
C LEU A 24 -9.66 4.83 4.47
N THR A 25 -10.85 4.34 4.80
CA THR A 25 -12.11 5.11 4.70
C THR A 25 -12.06 6.38 5.54
N ALA A 26 -11.44 6.33 6.72
CA ALA A 26 -11.32 7.45 7.64
C ALA A 26 -10.23 8.47 7.25
N VAL A 27 -9.32 8.13 6.34
CA VAL A 27 -8.31 9.08 5.84
C VAL A 27 -9.00 10.16 5.00
N ASP A 28 -8.84 11.42 5.39
CA ASP A 28 -9.27 12.56 4.57
C ASP A 28 -8.24 12.81 3.46
N GLY A 29 -8.66 12.62 2.20
CA GLY A 29 -7.80 12.73 1.01
C GLY A 29 -7.57 11.42 0.25
N GLU A 30 -6.76 11.50 -0.80
CA GLU A 30 -6.42 10.36 -1.67
C GLU A 30 -5.46 9.38 -0.98
N VAL A 31 -5.54 8.11 -1.35
CA VAL A 31 -4.65 7.07 -0.82
C VAL A 31 -4.02 6.30 -1.97
N LEU A 32 -2.78 5.85 -1.79
CA LEU A 32 -2.12 4.92 -2.70
C LEU A 32 -1.83 3.62 -1.96
N VAL A 33 -2.36 2.50 -2.45
CA VAL A 33 -2.02 1.16 -1.94
C VAL A 33 -1.23 0.43 -3.02
N MET A 34 0.10 0.35 -2.85
CA MET A 34 1.03 0.11 -3.96
C MET A 34 0.87 -1.26 -4.63
N LEU A 35 0.77 -2.35 -3.86
CA LEU A 35 0.55 -3.70 -4.40
C LEU A 35 -0.93 -4.09 -4.46
N HIS A 36 -1.78 -3.41 -3.70
CA HIS A 36 -3.17 -3.83 -3.54
C HIS A 36 -4.16 -2.68 -3.72
N PRO A 37 -4.21 -2.03 -4.92
CA PRO A 37 -5.12 -0.91 -5.17
C PRO A 37 -6.60 -1.22 -4.90
N TYR A 38 -6.99 -2.50 -4.92
CA TYR A 38 -8.32 -2.94 -4.55
C TYR A 38 -8.76 -2.51 -3.14
N TYR A 39 -7.86 -2.37 -2.16
CA TYR A 39 -8.25 -1.86 -0.84
C TYR A 39 -8.68 -0.38 -0.86
N ALA A 40 -8.14 0.41 -1.79
CA ALA A 40 -8.63 1.78 -2.01
C ALA A 40 -10.08 1.75 -2.53
N LEU A 41 -10.38 0.87 -3.49
CA LEU A 41 -11.74 0.67 -4.01
C LEU A 41 -12.71 0.25 -2.90
N LEU A 42 -12.33 -0.71 -2.05
CA LEU A 42 -13.14 -1.13 -0.91
C LEU A 42 -13.41 -0.01 0.10
N ALA A 43 -12.46 0.93 0.25
CA ALA A 43 -12.60 2.10 1.10
C ALA A 43 -13.38 3.26 0.43
N GLY A 44 -13.97 3.03 -0.75
CA GLY A 44 -14.71 4.06 -1.48
C GLY A 44 -13.81 5.14 -2.09
N LYS A 45 -12.53 4.84 -2.34
CA LYS A 45 -11.55 5.75 -2.91
C LYS A 45 -11.12 5.32 -4.30
N GLU A 46 -10.63 6.27 -5.09
CA GLU A 46 -10.05 5.99 -6.39
C GLU A 46 -8.75 5.18 -6.25
N PRO A 47 -8.59 4.06 -6.98
CA PRO A 47 -7.38 3.27 -6.93
C PRO A 47 -6.26 3.96 -7.70
N GLY A 48 -5.08 4.04 -7.08
CA GLY A 48 -3.84 4.42 -7.75
C GLY A 48 -3.25 3.29 -8.62
N VAL A 49 -2.05 3.53 -9.13
CA VAL A 49 -1.31 2.55 -9.95
C VAL A 49 -0.90 1.32 -9.15
N HIS A 50 -1.03 0.14 -9.74
CA HIS A 50 -0.44 -1.09 -9.23
C HIS A 50 1.07 -1.11 -9.51
N VAL A 51 1.90 -0.96 -8.46
CA VAL A 51 3.36 -0.73 -8.59
C VAL A 51 4.09 -1.91 -9.23
N GLN A 52 3.65 -3.15 -9.00
CA GLN A 52 4.24 -4.31 -9.68
C GLN A 52 3.99 -4.26 -11.19
N SER A 53 2.76 -3.94 -11.63
CA SER A 53 2.44 -3.79 -13.05
C SER A 53 3.25 -2.66 -13.68
N LEU A 54 3.38 -1.55 -12.95
CA LEU A 54 4.19 -0.41 -13.36
C LEU A 54 5.68 -0.80 -13.54
N TRP A 55 6.25 -1.50 -12.56
CA TRP A 55 7.64 -1.98 -12.63
C TRP A 55 7.87 -2.88 -13.84
N HIS A 56 6.96 -3.80 -14.14
CA HIS A 56 7.02 -4.62 -15.35
C HIS A 56 6.92 -3.80 -16.63
N GLY A 57 6.00 -2.83 -16.69
CA GLY A 57 5.82 -1.93 -17.84
C GLY A 57 7.05 -1.08 -18.12
N ARG A 58 7.80 -0.70 -17.08
CA ARG A 58 9.07 0.05 -17.14
C ARG A 58 10.30 -0.82 -17.43
N GLN A 59 10.13 -1.97 -18.06
CA GLN A 59 11.20 -2.93 -18.31
C GLN A 59 11.97 -3.31 -17.04
N ARG A 60 11.24 -3.68 -15.97
CA ARG A 60 11.83 -4.04 -14.67
C ARG A 60 12.62 -2.89 -14.03
N GLY A 61 12.10 -1.67 -14.16
CA GLY A 61 12.69 -0.46 -13.59
C GLY A 61 13.84 0.16 -14.40
N GLN A 62 14.11 -0.32 -15.62
CA GLN A 62 15.15 0.26 -16.49
C GLN A 62 14.73 1.59 -17.11
N GLN A 63 13.43 1.81 -17.29
CA GLN A 63 12.90 3.08 -17.80
C GLN A 63 12.68 4.09 -16.65
N PRO A 64 12.44 5.39 -16.92
CA PRO A 64 12.11 6.40 -15.91
C PRO A 64 10.69 6.29 -15.35
N LEU A 65 10.46 6.74 -14.11
CA LEU A 65 9.13 6.70 -13.50
C LEU A 65 8.17 7.57 -14.33
N PRO A 66 6.88 7.20 -14.46
CA PRO A 66 5.91 8.01 -15.17
C PRO A 66 5.86 9.43 -14.60
N PRO A 67 5.92 10.49 -15.43
CA PRO A 67 5.93 11.86 -14.95
C PRO A 67 4.75 12.24 -14.06
N ASP A 68 3.58 11.65 -14.33
CA ASP A 68 2.37 11.82 -13.53
C ASP A 68 2.49 11.20 -12.13
N LEU A 69 3.04 9.98 -12.01
CA LEU A 69 3.34 9.40 -10.70
C LEU A 69 4.35 10.25 -9.92
N VAL A 70 5.40 10.72 -10.60
CA VAL A 70 6.40 11.61 -9.99
C VAL A 70 5.74 12.87 -9.47
N SER A 71 4.94 13.55 -10.30
CA SER A 71 4.23 14.77 -9.93
C SER A 71 3.32 14.57 -8.72
N ARG A 72 2.52 13.49 -8.68
CA ARG A 72 1.62 13.20 -7.55
C ARG A 72 2.36 12.99 -6.23
N ILE A 73 3.50 12.31 -6.27
CA ILE A 73 4.34 12.12 -5.07
C ILE A 73 5.00 13.43 -4.66
N GLN A 74 5.55 14.20 -5.60
CA GLN A 74 6.17 15.51 -5.32
C GLN A 74 5.19 16.52 -4.72
N GLN A 75 3.95 16.53 -5.20
CA GLN A 75 2.87 17.39 -4.71
C GLN A 75 2.23 16.87 -3.41
N GLN A 76 2.71 15.75 -2.87
CA GLN A 76 2.15 15.10 -1.70
C GLN A 76 0.63 14.84 -1.83
N GLN A 77 0.18 14.47 -3.04
CA GLN A 77 -1.24 14.32 -3.36
C GLN A 77 -1.92 13.23 -2.52
N TYR A 78 -1.18 12.20 -2.12
CA TYR A 78 -1.71 11.12 -1.29
C TYR A 78 -1.59 11.51 0.19
N ALA A 79 -2.70 11.47 0.90
CA ALA A 79 -2.71 11.64 2.36
C ALA A 79 -1.94 10.49 3.05
N VAL A 80 -2.03 9.27 2.48
CA VAL A 80 -1.24 8.12 2.92
C VAL A 80 -0.85 7.23 1.73
N ILE A 81 0.33 6.63 1.80
CA ILE A 81 0.76 5.57 0.87
C ILE A 81 1.04 4.30 1.68
N ILE A 82 0.39 3.20 1.32
CA ILE A 82 0.53 1.90 1.97
C ILE A 82 1.51 1.03 1.19
N SER A 83 2.46 0.44 1.91
CA SER A 83 3.52 -0.42 1.38
C SER A 83 3.56 -1.77 2.08
N ASP A 84 3.73 -2.82 1.29
CA ASP A 84 3.97 -4.18 1.75
C ASP A 84 5.47 -4.49 1.94
N GLN A 85 6.35 -3.54 1.58
CA GLN A 85 7.81 -3.69 1.53
C GLN A 85 8.29 -4.86 0.66
N SER A 86 7.66 -5.07 -0.49
CA SER A 86 8.10 -6.06 -1.47
C SER A 86 9.53 -5.81 -1.94
N LEU A 87 10.32 -6.88 -1.99
CA LEU A 87 11.77 -6.85 -2.25
C LEU A 87 12.20 -6.28 -3.62
N TYR A 88 11.28 -6.13 -4.57
CA TYR A 88 11.62 -5.78 -5.95
C TYR A 88 10.87 -4.56 -6.48
N PHE A 89 9.62 -4.34 -6.07
CA PHE A 89 8.74 -3.36 -6.70
C PHE A 89 8.66 -2.07 -5.88
N GLU A 90 8.42 -2.21 -4.57
CA GLU A 90 8.29 -1.06 -3.65
C GLU A 90 9.66 -0.60 -3.12
N THR A 91 10.68 -1.46 -3.18
CA THR A 91 12.07 -1.14 -2.84
C THR A 91 12.91 -0.82 -4.09
N GLU A 92 12.27 -0.52 -5.23
CA GLU A 92 12.99 -0.03 -6.41
C GLU A 92 13.67 1.32 -6.10
N PRO A 93 14.99 1.49 -6.35
CA PRO A 93 15.72 2.65 -5.86
C PRO A 93 15.15 4.02 -6.25
N ALA A 94 14.66 4.20 -7.49
CA ALA A 94 14.14 5.49 -7.92
C ALA A 94 12.79 5.81 -7.26
N LEU A 95 11.92 4.80 -7.09
CA LEU A 95 10.66 4.97 -6.37
C LEU A 95 10.91 5.24 -4.89
N LEU A 96 11.80 4.48 -4.26
CA LEU A 96 12.10 4.63 -2.83
C LEU A 96 12.70 6.01 -2.53
N ALA A 97 13.69 6.45 -3.33
CA ALA A 97 14.28 7.78 -3.16
C ALA A 97 13.24 8.90 -3.31
N LEU A 98 12.30 8.75 -4.24
CA LEU A 98 11.21 9.70 -4.44
C LEU A 98 10.25 9.71 -3.24
N LEU A 99 9.85 8.54 -2.74
CA LEU A 99 8.98 8.42 -1.56
C LEU A 99 9.65 9.01 -0.31
N GLU A 100 10.90 8.63 -0.05
CA GLU A 100 11.67 9.09 1.10
C GLU A 100 11.98 10.58 1.05
N GLN A 101 11.98 11.20 -0.13
CA GLN A 101 12.13 12.64 -0.24
C GLN A 101 10.89 13.38 0.28
N TYR A 102 9.69 12.98 -0.13
CA TYR A 102 8.44 13.72 0.11
C TYR A 102 7.57 13.17 1.25
N TYR A 103 7.81 11.94 1.67
CA TYR A 103 7.02 11.25 2.69
C TYR A 103 7.91 10.66 3.78
N GLN A 104 7.35 10.55 4.97
CA GLN A 104 7.97 9.91 6.13
C GLN A 104 7.35 8.51 6.32
N PRO A 105 8.14 7.43 6.32
CA PRO A 105 7.64 6.10 6.65
C PRO A 105 7.40 5.96 8.15
N GLU A 106 6.30 5.30 8.49
CA GLU A 106 5.93 4.86 9.83
C GLU A 106 5.53 3.38 9.77
N PRO A 107 5.86 2.57 10.79
CA PRO A 107 5.34 1.22 10.91
C PRO A 107 3.81 1.23 10.94
N LEU A 108 3.18 0.38 10.14
CA LEU A 108 1.74 0.18 10.22
C LEU A 108 1.41 -0.63 11.48
N ASP A 109 0.34 -0.25 12.18
CA ASP A 109 -0.16 -1.03 13.31
C ASP A 109 -0.43 -2.49 12.86
N PRO A 110 0.06 -3.52 13.58
CA PRO A 110 -0.17 -4.91 13.22
C PRO A 110 -1.65 -5.31 13.08
N THR A 111 -2.57 -4.60 13.75
CA THR A 111 -4.02 -4.81 13.62
C THR A 111 -4.57 -4.38 12.24
N LEU A 112 -3.82 -3.54 11.52
CA LEU A 112 -4.11 -3.07 10.15
C LEU A 112 -3.30 -3.84 9.09
N SER A 113 -2.52 -4.85 9.50
CA SER A 113 -1.70 -5.68 8.61
C SER A 113 -2.34 -7.07 8.46
N PRO A 114 -3.26 -7.27 7.50
CA PRO A 114 -3.84 -8.59 7.26
C PRO A 114 -2.77 -9.63 6.89
N PRO A 115 -3.00 -10.94 7.17
CA PRO A 115 -2.04 -12.00 6.89
C PRO A 115 -1.99 -12.39 5.41
N THR A 116 -0.84 -12.91 4.99
CA THR A 116 -0.54 -13.26 3.60
C THR A 116 -1.38 -14.41 3.03
N LEU A 117 -2.07 -15.20 3.85
CA LEU A 117 -2.81 -16.39 3.41
C LEU A 117 -4.33 -16.28 3.59
N SER A 118 -4.84 -15.05 3.70
CA SER A 118 -6.28 -14.75 3.67
C SER A 118 -6.68 -13.83 2.57
N GLY A 119 -7.80 -14.13 1.94
CA GLY A 119 -8.32 -13.28 0.87
C GLY A 119 -7.28 -13.17 -0.24
N LEU A 120 -7.07 -11.97 -0.77
CA LEU A 120 -5.93 -11.68 -1.65
C LEU A 120 -4.68 -11.45 -0.79
N VAL A 121 -3.58 -12.09 -1.14
CA VAL A 121 -2.29 -12.11 -0.44
C VAL A 121 -1.75 -10.70 -0.26
N THR A 122 -1.87 -10.12 0.92
CA THR A 122 -1.33 -8.78 1.25
C THR A 122 -0.66 -8.82 2.62
N ARG A 123 0.42 -8.08 2.83
CA ARG A 123 0.99 -7.82 4.17
C ARG A 123 1.47 -6.37 4.23
N PRO A 124 0.57 -5.39 4.38
CA PRO A 124 0.94 -4.00 4.56
C PRO A 124 1.80 -3.83 5.81
N LEU A 125 2.99 -3.25 5.68
CA LEU A 125 3.95 -3.11 6.77
C LEU A 125 4.28 -1.66 7.08
N LEU A 126 4.22 -0.78 6.08
CA LEU A 126 4.54 0.63 6.24
C LEU A 126 3.42 1.51 5.72
N ILE A 127 3.26 2.64 6.40
CA ILE A 127 2.51 3.78 5.91
C ILE A 127 3.48 4.95 5.72
N TYR A 128 3.44 5.56 4.54
CA TYR A 128 4.13 6.81 4.28
C TYR A 128 3.13 7.96 4.41
N LYS A 129 3.49 8.99 5.18
CA LYS A 129 2.70 10.22 5.33
C LYS A 129 3.45 11.42 4.77
N PRO A 130 2.76 12.43 4.20
CA PRO A 130 3.39 13.66 3.76
C PRO A 130 4.29 14.26 4.84
N LYS A 131 5.52 14.64 4.48
CA LYS A 131 6.36 15.47 5.34
C LYS A 131 5.78 16.88 5.47
N PRO A 132 5.95 17.55 6.62
CA PRO A 132 5.57 18.96 6.74
C PRO A 132 6.33 19.81 5.72
N PRO A 133 5.72 20.90 5.21
CA PRO A 133 6.42 21.83 4.35
C PRO A 133 7.63 22.41 5.09
N SER A 134 8.79 22.35 4.42
CA SER A 134 10.07 22.86 4.90
C SER A 134 10.07 24.38 5.11
#